data_AF-A0A1V5VGT9-F1
#
_entry.id   AF-A0A1V5VGT9-F1
#
_cell.length_a   1.000
_cell.length_b   1.000
_cell.length_c   1.000
_cell.angle_alpha   90.00
_cell.angle_beta   90.00
_cell.angle_gamma   90.00
#
_symmetry.space_group_name_H-M   'P 1'
#
loop_
_entity.id
_entity.type
_entity.pdbx_description
1 polymer ?
#
loop_
_entity_poly.entity_id
_entity_poly.type
_entity_poly.pdbx_seq_one_letter_code
_entity_poly.pdbx_strand_id
1 'polypeptide(L)'
;MYDINSEKAVRKRRFYYHVTSTRNIDKIKKSGLKANKEGHIFVFTDQRITEDVAANQCFINKVALFVIDSRGITGKVIRDQVGELAAPFHRIIIQDKISKQYVKFLRSWTIDFDNPTPWQLYKIQKTEGVSKEEAKNRFYERRELAKFISKQFAPQMKKMYKKLASQMKKRTKNNK
;
A
#
# COMPACT_ATOMS: atom_id res chain seq x y z
N MET A 1 -17.53 2.07 13.47
CA MET A 1 -18.60 2.81 12.77
C MET A 1 -18.26 2.76 11.29
N TYR A 2 -19.07 2.09 10.46
CA TYR A 2 -18.91 2.14 9.00
C TYR A 2 -19.34 3.53 8.54
N ASP A 3 -18.41 4.32 7.98
CA ASP A 3 -18.72 5.64 7.44
C ASP A 3 -19.57 5.47 6.16
N ILE A 4 -20.84 5.85 6.27
CA ILE A 4 -21.85 5.88 5.20
C ILE A 4 -21.41 6.69 3.96
N ASN A 5 -20.31 7.44 4.05
CA ASN A 5 -19.73 8.20 2.96
C ASN A 5 -18.58 7.49 2.22
N SER A 6 -18.13 6.31 2.67
CA SER A 6 -17.02 5.56 2.05
C SER A 6 -17.29 5.22 0.58
N GLU A 7 -18.54 4.95 0.25
CA GLU A 7 -18.97 4.64 -1.11
C GLU A 7 -19.44 5.86 -1.90
N LYS A 8 -19.43 7.08 -1.36
CA LYS A 8 -19.84 8.24 -2.17
C LYS A 8 -18.79 8.55 -3.23
N ALA A 9 -19.26 8.77 -4.46
CA ALA A 9 -18.40 9.21 -5.54
C ALA A 9 -17.74 10.54 -5.15
N VAL A 10 -16.44 10.65 -5.36
CA VAL A 10 -15.70 11.90 -5.21
C VAL A 10 -15.40 12.52 -6.57
N ARG A 11 -15.23 13.85 -6.59
CA ARG A 11 -14.80 14.57 -7.79
C ARG A 11 -13.46 14.01 -8.29
N LYS A 12 -13.40 13.70 -9.58
CA LYS A 12 -12.17 13.22 -10.22
C LYS A 12 -11.11 14.31 -10.24
N ARG A 13 -9.89 13.99 -9.80
CA ARG A 13 -8.69 14.80 -10.07
C ARG A 13 -8.16 14.50 -11.46
N ARG A 14 -7.40 15.43 -12.05
CA ARG A 14 -6.77 15.26 -13.38
C ARG A 14 -5.78 14.09 -13.42
N PHE A 15 -5.02 13.91 -12.34
CA PHE A 15 -4.01 12.86 -12.22
C PHE A 15 -4.13 12.11 -10.90
N TYR A 16 -3.80 10.82 -10.98
CA TYR A 16 -3.61 9.93 -9.85
C TYR A 16 -2.28 9.20 -9.99
N TYR A 17 -1.85 8.58 -8.91
CA TYR A 17 -0.62 7.82 -8.83
C TYR A 17 -0.91 6.39 -8.39
N HIS A 18 -0.17 5.45 -8.96
CA HIS A 18 -0.24 4.04 -8.58
C HIS A 18 1.17 3.51 -8.35
N VAL A 19 1.33 2.77 -7.26
CA VAL A 19 2.60 2.16 -6.87
C VAL A 19 2.51 0.65 -7.01
N THR A 20 3.57 0.03 -7.52
CA THR A 20 3.66 -1.42 -7.72
C THR A 20 5.12 -1.89 -7.65
N SER A 21 5.34 -3.20 -7.57
CA SER A 21 6.66 -3.79 -7.78
C SER A 21 7.20 -3.50 -9.19
N THR A 22 8.51 -3.31 -9.33
CA THR A 22 9.21 -3.18 -10.63
C THR A 22 8.97 -4.37 -11.57
N ARG A 23 8.69 -5.56 -11.03
CA ARG A 23 8.35 -6.76 -11.81
C ARG A 23 7.10 -6.58 -12.69
N ASN A 24 6.23 -5.63 -12.36
CA ASN A 24 4.99 -5.39 -13.09
C ASN A 24 5.13 -4.31 -14.17
N ILE A 25 6.30 -3.68 -14.32
CA ILE A 25 6.47 -2.54 -15.23
C ILE A 25 6.08 -2.89 -16.66
N ASP A 26 6.66 -3.96 -17.22
CA ASP A 26 6.45 -4.31 -18.62
C ASP A 26 5.01 -4.75 -18.89
N LYS A 27 4.43 -5.49 -17.95
CA LYS A 27 3.03 -5.91 -18.02
C LYS A 27 2.09 -4.69 -18.05
N ILE A 28 2.32 -3.69 -17.19
CA ILE A 28 1.49 -2.48 -17.13
C ILE A 28 1.72 -1.61 -18.37
N LYS A 29 2.97 -1.43 -18.82
CA LYS A 29 3.28 -0.70 -20.06
C LYS A 29 2.59 -1.33 -21.28
N LYS A 30 2.56 -2.67 -21.36
CA LYS A 30 1.94 -3.40 -22.47
C LYS A 30 0.42 -3.38 -22.42
N SER A 31 -0.17 -3.58 -21.25
CA SER A 31 -1.61 -3.90 -21.11
C SER A 31 -2.44 -2.81 -20.43
N GLY A 32 -1.82 -1.82 -19.80
CA GLY A 32 -2.49 -0.87 -18.91
C GLY A 32 -2.58 -1.40 -17.47
N LEU A 33 -3.37 -0.73 -16.64
CA LEU A 33 -3.56 -1.10 -15.24
C LEU A 33 -4.84 -1.90 -15.09
N LYS A 34 -4.76 -3.10 -14.51
CA LYS A 34 -5.92 -3.98 -14.27
C LYS A 34 -6.31 -3.91 -12.79
N ALA A 35 -7.61 -3.95 -12.52
CA ALA A 35 -8.16 -4.08 -11.19
C ALA A 35 -7.75 -5.39 -10.50
N ASN A 36 -7.93 -5.41 -9.18
CA ASN A 36 -7.94 -6.63 -8.39
C ASN A 36 -9.18 -7.49 -8.73
N LYS A 37 -9.38 -8.59 -7.99
CA LYS A 37 -10.51 -9.49 -8.21
C LYS A 37 -11.89 -8.88 -7.87
N GLU A 38 -11.91 -7.75 -7.18
CA GLU A 38 -13.12 -7.03 -6.76
C GLU A 38 -13.45 -5.86 -7.68
N GLY A 39 -12.71 -5.66 -8.77
CA GLY A 39 -12.90 -4.50 -9.66
C GLY A 39 -12.30 -3.20 -9.12
N HIS A 40 -11.42 -3.27 -8.12
CA HIS A 40 -10.76 -2.12 -7.51
C HIS A 40 -9.36 -1.86 -8.08
N ILE A 41 -9.11 -0.59 -8.41
CA ILE A 41 -7.78 -0.06 -8.72
C ILE A 41 -7.41 0.97 -7.64
N PHE A 42 -6.44 0.61 -6.81
CA PHE A 42 -5.95 1.45 -5.72
C PHE A 42 -4.98 2.51 -6.26
N VAL A 43 -5.27 3.76 -5.96
CA VAL A 43 -4.48 4.91 -6.38
C VAL A 43 -4.39 5.95 -5.27
N PHE A 44 -3.53 6.93 -5.43
CA PHE A 44 -3.43 8.07 -4.52
C PHE A 44 -3.26 9.36 -5.30
N THR A 45 -3.54 10.48 -4.62
CA THR A 45 -3.61 11.81 -5.24
C THR A 45 -2.37 12.67 -5.02
N ASP A 46 -1.38 12.16 -4.27
CA ASP A 46 -0.15 12.88 -3.94
C ASP A 46 1.05 11.93 -3.94
N GLN A 47 2.02 12.18 -4.81
CA GLN A 47 3.21 11.33 -4.93
C GLN A 47 4.07 11.25 -3.66
N ARG A 48 3.95 12.20 -2.73
CA ARG A 48 4.76 12.24 -1.50
C ARG A 48 4.52 11.04 -0.59
N ILE A 49 3.35 10.42 -0.67
CA ILE A 49 3.02 9.24 0.14
C ILE A 49 3.46 7.92 -0.49
N THR A 50 4.10 7.93 -1.67
CA THR A 50 4.39 6.70 -2.43
C THR A 50 5.14 5.66 -1.61
N GLU A 51 6.19 6.06 -0.89
CA GLU A 51 7.01 5.13 -0.12
C GLU A 51 6.27 4.59 1.09
N ASP A 52 5.37 5.36 1.66
CA ASP A 52 4.49 4.94 2.75
C ASP A 52 3.57 3.81 2.29
N VAL A 53 2.91 4.01 1.15
CA VAL A 53 2.05 2.99 0.53
C VAL A 53 2.87 1.74 0.18
N ALA A 54 4.03 1.92 -0.45
CA ALA A 54 4.85 0.80 -0.89
C ALA A 54 5.39 -0.02 0.28
N ALA A 55 5.87 0.64 1.34
CA ALA A 55 6.45 -0.02 2.52
C ALA A 55 5.40 -0.64 3.43
N ASN A 56 4.38 0.14 3.81
CA ASN A 56 3.47 -0.23 4.90
C ASN A 56 2.23 -1.00 4.42
N GLN A 57 1.84 -0.85 3.16
CA GLN A 57 0.63 -1.50 2.63
C GLN A 57 0.96 -2.60 1.62
N CYS A 58 2.00 -2.40 0.80
CA CYS A 58 2.37 -3.37 -0.24
C CYS A 58 3.59 -4.23 0.12
N PHE A 59 4.38 -3.86 1.13
CA PHE A 59 5.62 -4.54 1.54
C PHE A 59 6.61 -4.76 0.37
N ILE A 60 6.75 -3.77 -0.51
CA ILE A 60 7.63 -3.84 -1.69
C ILE A 60 8.82 -2.89 -1.56
N ASN A 61 10.04 -3.42 -1.76
CA ASN A 61 11.26 -2.62 -1.74
C ASN A 61 11.66 -2.12 -3.13
N LYS A 62 11.47 -2.91 -4.19
CA LYS A 62 11.71 -2.48 -5.58
C LYS A 62 10.43 -1.89 -6.15
N VAL A 63 10.36 -0.56 -6.15
CA VAL A 63 9.16 0.22 -6.41
C VAL A 63 9.15 0.78 -7.82
N ALA A 64 7.96 0.78 -8.44
CA ALA A 64 7.66 1.48 -9.68
C ALA A 64 6.43 2.38 -9.45
N LEU A 65 6.54 3.64 -9.88
CA LEU A 65 5.48 4.63 -9.79
C LEU A 65 4.94 4.96 -11.17
N PHE A 66 3.62 4.94 -11.28
CA PHE A 66 2.88 5.31 -12.47
C PHE A 66 2.00 6.52 -12.19
N VAL A 67 1.86 7.41 -13.17
CA VAL A 67 0.81 8.43 -13.20
C VAL A 67 -0.32 7.97 -14.11
N ILE A 68 -1.54 8.22 -13.67
CA ILE A 68 -2.78 7.85 -14.34
C ILE A 68 -3.52 9.13 -14.70
N ASP A 69 -3.84 9.30 -15.97
CA ASP A 69 -4.69 10.37 -16.47
C ASP A 69 -6.17 10.02 -16.27
N SER A 70 -6.94 10.94 -15.68
CA SER A 70 -8.34 10.70 -15.34
C SER A 70 -9.26 10.52 -16.54
N ARG A 71 -8.82 10.89 -17.76
CA ARG A 71 -9.56 10.61 -18.99
C ARG A 71 -9.72 9.10 -19.24
N GLY A 72 -8.84 8.27 -18.68
CA GLY A 72 -8.95 6.81 -18.72
C GLY A 72 -9.88 6.20 -17.67
N ILE A 73 -10.45 7.03 -16.79
CA ILE A 73 -11.33 6.59 -15.70
C ILE A 73 -12.78 6.83 -16.11
N THR A 74 -13.46 5.78 -16.53
CA THR A 74 -14.90 5.77 -16.86
C THR A 74 -15.74 5.44 -15.63
N GLY A 75 -15.21 4.64 -14.71
CA GLY A 75 -15.88 4.24 -13.48
C GLY A 75 -15.92 5.29 -12.37
N LYS A 76 -16.36 4.85 -11.19
CA LYS A 76 -16.50 5.65 -9.98
C LYS A 76 -15.16 5.78 -9.27
N VAL A 77 -14.90 6.95 -8.69
CA VAL A 77 -13.78 7.14 -7.77
C VAL A 77 -14.35 7.37 -6.38
N ILE A 78 -13.88 6.60 -5.40
CA ILE A 78 -14.28 6.70 -4.00
C ILE A 78 -13.07 6.94 -3.10
N ARG A 79 -13.32 7.31 -1.85
CA ARG A 79 -12.25 7.40 -0.83
C ARG A 79 -11.88 5.99 -0.39
N ASP A 80 -10.59 5.76 -0.23
CA ASP A 80 -10.12 4.57 0.45
C ASP A 80 -10.16 4.83 1.97
N GLN A 81 -10.64 3.87 2.74
CA GLN A 81 -10.83 4.00 4.19
C GLN A 81 -9.63 3.37 4.90
N VAL A 82 -8.50 4.10 4.92
CA VAL A 82 -7.29 3.72 5.65
C VAL A 82 -7.14 4.60 6.90
N GLY A 83 -6.65 4.02 8.00
CA GLY A 83 -6.58 4.69 9.31
C GLY A 83 -5.29 5.48 9.53
N GLU A 84 -4.89 6.36 8.61
CA GLU A 84 -3.57 7.00 8.63
C GLU A 84 -3.61 8.49 8.25
N LEU A 85 -2.55 9.24 8.60
CA LEU A 85 -2.34 10.63 8.17
C LEU A 85 -2.36 10.79 6.64
N ALA A 86 -2.07 9.72 5.90
CA ALA A 86 -2.13 9.69 4.44
C ALA A 86 -3.54 9.47 3.88
N ALA A 87 -4.52 9.04 4.70
CA ALA A 87 -5.86 8.65 4.26
C ALA A 87 -6.56 9.64 3.31
N PRO A 88 -6.48 10.96 3.51
CA PRO A 88 -7.11 11.93 2.60
C PRO A 88 -6.62 11.83 1.15
N PHE A 89 -5.46 11.21 0.90
CA PHE A 89 -4.88 11.06 -0.43
C PHE A 89 -5.27 9.76 -1.14
N HIS A 90 -5.67 8.72 -0.41
CA HIS A 90 -5.97 7.40 -0.97
C HIS A 90 -7.34 7.36 -1.65
N ARG A 91 -7.40 6.71 -2.81
CA ARG A 91 -8.63 6.56 -3.60
C ARG A 91 -8.72 5.15 -4.16
N ILE A 92 -9.94 4.70 -4.36
CA ILE A 92 -10.23 3.50 -5.13
C ILE A 92 -10.97 3.93 -6.40
N ILE A 93 -10.51 3.44 -7.54
CA ILE A 93 -11.24 3.51 -8.80
C ILE A 93 -11.95 2.18 -9.00
N ILE A 94 -13.27 2.22 -9.15
CA ILE A 94 -14.11 1.04 -9.41
C ILE A 94 -14.26 0.90 -10.93
N GLN A 95 -13.40 0.09 -11.53
CA GLN A 95 -13.32 -0.15 -12.98
C GLN A 95 -12.33 -1.29 -13.24
N ASP A 96 -12.64 -2.21 -14.16
CA ASP A 96 -11.80 -3.38 -14.40
C ASP A 96 -10.40 -3.09 -14.93
N LYS A 97 -10.26 -2.02 -15.72
CA LYS A 97 -9.03 -1.73 -16.44
C LYS A 97 -8.93 -0.27 -16.88
N ILE A 98 -7.74 0.31 -16.73
CA ILE A 98 -7.35 1.58 -17.34
C ILE A 98 -6.38 1.28 -18.49
N SER A 99 -6.74 1.71 -19.71
CA SER A 99 -5.94 1.47 -20.92
C SER A 99 -4.55 2.11 -20.85
N LYS A 100 -3.55 1.46 -21.45
CA LYS A 100 -2.14 1.86 -21.42
C LYS A 100 -1.87 3.32 -21.80
N GLN A 101 -2.65 3.89 -22.73
CA GLN A 101 -2.50 5.28 -23.17
C GLN A 101 -2.75 6.32 -22.06
N TYR A 102 -3.43 5.93 -20.98
CA TYR A 102 -3.69 6.78 -19.82
C TYR A 102 -2.79 6.46 -18.63
N VAL A 103 -1.83 5.53 -18.78
CA VAL A 103 -0.95 5.06 -17.70
C VAL A 103 0.50 5.28 -18.12
N LYS A 104 1.16 6.26 -17.51
CA LYS A 104 2.55 6.61 -17.82
C LYS A 104 3.46 6.18 -16.67
N PHE A 105 4.50 5.41 -16.99
CA PHE A 105 5.58 5.13 -16.05
C PHE A 105 6.34 6.42 -15.73
N LEU A 106 6.52 6.72 -14.45
CA LEU A 106 7.29 7.89 -14.01
C LEU A 106 8.73 7.52 -13.68
N ARG A 107 8.91 6.61 -12.71
CA ARG A 107 10.22 6.21 -12.22
C ARG A 107 10.15 4.90 -11.43
N SER A 108 11.31 4.30 -11.21
CA SER A 108 11.49 3.17 -10.29
C SER A 108 12.72 3.36 -9.42
N TRP A 109 12.68 2.87 -8.20
CA TRP A 109 13.78 2.94 -7.24
C TRP A 109 13.68 1.81 -6.21
N THR A 110 14.72 1.66 -5.39
CA THR A 110 14.71 0.77 -4.24
C THR A 110 14.45 1.60 -2.99
N ILE A 111 13.46 1.22 -2.20
CA ILE A 111 13.27 1.75 -0.85
C ILE A 111 14.24 1.03 0.08
N ASP A 112 15.01 1.83 0.80
CA ASP A 112 15.75 1.36 1.96
C ASP A 112 14.81 1.34 3.16
N PHE A 113 14.40 0.15 3.59
CA PHE A 113 13.55 0.03 4.75
C PHE A 113 14.29 0.33 6.05
N ASP A 114 15.61 0.25 6.10
CA ASP A 114 16.40 0.52 7.31
C ASP A 114 16.43 1.98 7.70
N ASN A 115 16.11 2.88 6.78
CA ASN A 115 16.12 4.32 7.01
C ASN A 115 14.72 4.93 6.86
N PRO A 116 14.40 5.96 7.66
CA PRO A 116 13.09 6.59 7.59
C PRO A 116 12.94 7.42 6.32
N THR A 117 11.77 7.31 5.69
CA THR A 117 11.39 8.19 4.57
C THR A 117 11.02 9.58 5.10
N PRO A 118 11.11 10.63 4.26
CA PRO A 118 10.67 11.98 4.66
C PRO A 118 9.23 12.02 5.17
N TRP A 119 8.34 11.21 4.57
CA TRP A 119 6.94 11.12 5.01
C TRP A 119 6.79 10.43 6.36
N GLN A 120 7.56 9.37 6.64
CA GLN A 120 7.55 8.71 7.95
C GLN A 120 8.02 9.66 9.05
N LEU A 121 9.10 10.42 8.81
CA LEU A 121 9.55 11.45 9.74
C LEU A 121 8.45 12.50 9.96
N TYR A 122 7.86 13.01 8.88
CA TYR A 122 6.76 13.97 8.96
C TYR A 122 5.59 13.44 9.79
N LYS A 123 5.20 12.17 9.62
CA LYS A 123 4.14 11.54 10.42
C LYS A 123 4.48 11.59 11.90
N ILE A 124 5.66 11.10 12.29
CA ILE A 124 6.12 11.08 13.68
C ILE A 124 6.15 12.48 14.27
N GLN A 125 6.76 13.44 13.56
CA GLN A 125 6.81 14.85 13.99
C GLN A 125 5.41 15.43 14.23
N LYS A 126 4.47 15.14 13.33
CA LYS A 126 3.10 15.67 13.42
C LYS A 126 2.26 14.98 14.49
N THR A 127 2.39 13.67 14.66
CA THR A 127 1.60 12.92 15.65
C THR A 127 2.10 13.14 17.07
N GLU A 128 3.40 13.34 17.25
CA GLU A 128 4.03 13.39 18.57
C GLU A 128 4.53 14.78 18.96
N GLY A 129 4.49 15.76 18.03
CA GLY A 129 4.93 17.12 18.31
C GLY A 129 6.44 17.26 18.51
N VAL A 130 7.23 16.36 17.92
CA VAL A 130 8.68 16.27 18.14
C VAL A 130 9.49 16.89 17.00
N SER A 131 10.75 17.24 17.29
CA SER A 131 11.71 17.69 16.29
C SER A 131 12.05 16.61 15.25
N LYS A 132 12.74 17.00 14.17
CA LYS A 132 13.15 16.06 13.12
C LYS A 132 14.14 15.01 13.64
N GLU A 133 15.06 15.42 14.52
CA GLU A 133 16.07 14.51 15.10
C GLU A 133 15.42 13.51 16.05
N GLU A 134 14.51 13.99 16.91
CA GLU A 134 13.73 13.11 17.78
C GLU A 134 12.87 12.14 16.97
N ALA A 135 12.22 12.60 15.91
CA ALA A 135 11.43 11.72 15.03
C ALA A 135 12.28 10.61 14.40
N LYS A 136 13.52 10.93 14.03
CA LYS A 136 14.49 9.96 13.51
C LYS A 136 14.87 8.93 14.59
N ASN A 137 15.14 9.38 15.82
CA ASN A 137 15.42 8.49 16.94
C ASN A 137 14.22 7.57 17.25
N ARG A 138 13.00 8.11 17.31
CA ARG A 138 11.76 7.34 17.51
C ARG A 138 11.56 6.28 16.42
N PHE A 139 11.89 6.58 15.17
CA PHE A 139 11.83 5.59 14.10
C PHE A 139 12.74 4.39 14.36
N TYR A 140 14.00 4.63 14.73
CA TYR A 140 14.94 3.54 14.99
C TYR A 140 14.57 2.76 16.26
N GLU A 141 14.14 3.42 17.33
CA GLU A 141 13.64 2.77 18.55
C GLU A 141 12.50 1.79 18.23
N ARG A 142 11.51 2.24 17.44
CA ARG A 142 10.37 1.41 17.01
C ARG A 142 10.83 0.24 16.14
N ARG A 143 11.81 0.46 15.27
CA ARG A 143 12.38 -0.58 14.42
C ARG A 143 13.08 -1.66 15.24
N GLU A 144 13.91 -1.28 16.20
CA GLU A 144 14.61 -2.22 17.06
C GLU A 144 13.64 -3.00 17.96
N LEU A 145 12.62 -2.33 18.48
CA LEU A 145 11.53 -3.00 19.20
C LEU A 145 10.81 -4.02 18.32
N ALA A 146 10.46 -3.66 17.08
CA ALA A 146 9.82 -4.58 16.14
C ALA A 146 10.69 -5.79 15.79
N LYS A 147 12.01 -5.59 15.60
CA LYS A 147 12.99 -6.68 15.41
C LYS A 147 13.05 -7.60 16.63
N PHE A 148 13.10 -7.02 17.83
CA PHE A 148 13.11 -7.78 19.08
C PHE A 148 11.84 -8.63 19.24
N ILE A 149 10.66 -8.02 19.07
CA ILE A 149 9.37 -8.73 19.11
C ILE A 149 9.36 -9.85 18.08
N SER A 150 9.74 -9.57 16.83
CA SER A 150 9.80 -10.59 15.79
C SER A 150 10.71 -11.76 16.18
N LYS A 151 11.90 -11.50 16.72
CA LYS A 151 12.83 -12.55 17.15
C LYS A 151 12.27 -13.42 18.29
N GLN A 152 11.60 -12.82 19.26
CA GLN A 152 11.02 -13.53 20.41
C GLN A 152 9.80 -14.38 20.01
N PHE A 153 8.92 -13.84 19.17
CA PHE A 153 7.62 -14.46 18.89
C PHE A 153 7.57 -15.26 17.58
N ALA A 154 8.46 -15.02 16.61
CA ALA A 154 8.49 -15.77 15.34
C ALA A 154 8.59 -17.29 15.51
N PRO A 155 9.40 -17.86 16.44
CA PRO A 155 9.44 -19.30 16.65
C PRO A 155 8.10 -19.87 17.13
N GLN A 156 7.43 -19.17 18.04
CA GLN A 156 6.14 -19.58 18.60
C GLN A 156 5.04 -19.51 17.53
N MET A 157 4.99 -18.41 16.77
CA MET A 157 4.06 -18.24 15.65
C MET A 157 4.28 -19.31 14.58
N LYS A 158 5.54 -19.62 14.22
CA LYS A 158 5.87 -20.67 13.25
C LYS A 158 5.39 -22.05 13.70
N LYS A 159 5.49 -22.36 15.00
CA LYS A 159 4.97 -23.60 15.59
C LYS A 159 3.44 -23.65 15.53
N MET A 160 2.77 -22.56 15.87
CA MET A 160 1.32 -22.44 15.80
C MET A 160 0.78 -22.61 14.37
N TYR A 161 1.36 -21.91 13.39
CA TYR A 161 0.96 -22.02 11.98
C TYR A 161 1.16 -23.43 11.42
N LYS A 162 2.26 -24.11 11.78
CA LYS A 162 2.46 -25.53 11.41
C LYS A 162 1.37 -26.43 11.98
N LYS A 163 0.96 -26.21 13.24
CA LYS A 163 -0.10 -26.98 13.90
C LYS A 163 -1.47 -26.75 13.22
N LEU A 164 -1.80 -25.49 12.93
CA LEU A 164 -3.03 -25.12 12.20
C LEU A 164 -3.06 -25.75 10.80
N ALA A 165 -1.98 -25.64 10.04
CA ALA A 165 -1.90 -26.24 8.69
C ALA A 165 -2.06 -27.78 8.72
N SER A 166 -1.51 -28.46 9.74
CA SER A 166 -1.69 -29.90 9.94
C SER A 166 -3.15 -30.26 10.25
N GLN A 167 -3.82 -29.49 11.12
CA GLN A 167 -5.23 -29.69 11.46
C GLN A 167 -6.14 -29.46 10.26
N MET A 168 -5.88 -28.44 9.45
CA MET A 168 -6.65 -28.16 8.23
C MET A 168 -6.51 -29.29 7.20
N LYS A 169 -5.30 -29.85 7.01
CA LYS A 169 -5.06 -31.01 6.13
C LYS A 169 -5.76 -32.29 6.60
N LYS A 170 -5.81 -32.52 7.92
CA LYS A 170 -6.56 -33.66 8.49
C LYS A 170 -8.07 -33.52 8.26
N ARG A 171 -8.63 -32.33 8.45
CA ARG A 171 -10.05 -32.05 8.15
C ARG A 171 -10.41 -32.21 6.68
N THR A 172 -9.51 -31.88 5.74
CA THR A 172 -9.76 -32.09 4.30
C THR A 172 -9.66 -33.55 3.86
N LYS A 173 -8.93 -34.39 4.60
CA LYS A 173 -8.84 -35.83 4.34
C LYS A 173 -10.05 -36.62 4.88
N ASN A 174 -10.68 -36.16 5.96
CA ASN A 174 -11.85 -36.82 6.55
C ASN A 174 -13.20 -36.40 5.92
N ASN A 175 -13.19 -35.41 5.03
CA ASN A 175 -14.37 -34.94 4.28
C ASN A 175 -14.34 -35.37 2.80
N LYS A 176 -13.55 -36.40 2.47
CA LYS A 176 -13.55 -37.13 1.19
C LYS A 176 -13.88 -38.59 1.49
#